data_AF-A0A024F9E5-F1
#
_entry.id   AF-A0A024F9E5-F1
#
_cell.length_a   1.000
_cell.length_b   1.000
_cell.length_c   1.000
_cell.angle_alpha   90.00
_cell.angle_beta   90.00
_cell.angle_gamma   90.00
#
_symmetry.space_group_name_H-M   'P 1'
#
loop_
_entity.id
_entity.type
_entity.pdbx_description
1 polymer ?
#
loop_
_entity_poly.entity_id
_entity_poly.type
_entity_poly.pdbx_seq_one_letter_code
_entity_poly.pdbx_strand_id
1 'polypeptide(L)' 'DMFVMDDGWFANGEYSRDDDKHGLGDWEVSTKKLPSGLSYLAKEAAKRKIGFGIWLEPEMVNPES' A
#
# COMPACT_ATOMS: atom_id res chain seq x y z
N ASP A 1 1.19 20.43 -4.32
CA ASP A 1 0.16 19.49 -3.82
C ASP A 1 0.70 18.07 -3.76
N MET A 2 0.11 17.24 -2.89
CA MET A 2 0.53 15.86 -2.64
C MET A 2 -0.69 14.96 -2.56
N PHE A 3 -0.60 13.79 -3.18
CA PHE A 3 -1.52 12.67 -2.99
C PHE A 3 -0.85 11.67 -2.06
N VAL A 4 -1.55 11.23 -1.01
CA VAL A 4 -1.05 10.21 -0.08
C VAL A 4 -1.97 9.01 -0.17
N MET A 5 -1.39 7.83 -0.41
CA MET A 5 -2.12 6.58 -0.31
C MET A 5 -2.00 6.05 1.11
N ASP A 6 -3.14 6.00 1.78
CA ASP A 6 -3.25 5.53 3.16
C ASP A 6 -3.30 3.99 3.22
N ASP A 7 -3.74 3.42 4.34
CA ASP A 7 -3.78 1.99 4.61
C ASP A 7 -4.48 1.15 3.50
N GLY A 8 -4.08 -0.13 3.39
CA GLY A 8 -4.69 -1.12 2.50
C GLY A 8 -3.95 -1.39 1.19
N TRP A 9 -2.78 -0.79 0.96
CA TRP A 9 -2.00 -0.96 -0.27
C TRP A 9 -1.13 -2.22 -0.33
N PHE A 10 -0.97 -2.89 0.81
CA PHE A 10 -0.01 -3.97 1.04
C PHE A 10 -0.69 -5.31 1.36
N ALA A 11 0.13 -6.34 1.60
CA ALA A 11 -0.23 -7.74 1.81
C ALA A 11 -0.93 -8.41 0.59
N ASN A 12 -0.66 -9.70 0.41
CA ASN A 12 -1.23 -10.54 -0.63
C ASN A 12 -1.70 -11.88 -0.04
N GLY A 13 -2.44 -12.68 -0.81
CA GLY A 13 -2.85 -14.01 -0.38
C GLY A 13 -4.05 -14.02 0.58
N GLU A 14 -4.03 -14.96 1.53
CA GLU A 14 -5.12 -15.19 2.49
C GLU A 14 -5.28 -14.02 3.48
N TYR A 15 -4.17 -13.45 3.93
CA TYR A 15 -4.13 -12.37 4.93
C TYR A 15 -3.92 -10.98 4.30
N SER A 16 -4.57 -10.72 3.17
CA SER A 16 -4.50 -9.40 2.52
C SER A 16 -5.08 -8.29 3.40
N ARG A 17 -4.52 -7.08 3.33
CA ARG A 17 -4.99 -5.87 4.04
C ARG A 17 -6.27 -5.30 3.42
N ASP A 18 -7.33 -6.11 3.36
CA ASP A 18 -8.67 -5.73 2.89
C ASP A 18 -9.55 -5.21 4.05
N ASP A 19 -9.12 -5.43 5.30
CA ASP A 19 -9.67 -4.89 6.53
C ASP A 19 -8.55 -4.56 7.55
N ASP A 20 -8.91 -4.15 8.77
CA ASP A 20 -7.99 -3.78 9.84
C ASP A 20 -7.44 -4.97 10.65
N LYS A 21 -7.84 -6.20 10.34
CA LYS A 21 -7.53 -7.40 11.14
C LYS A 21 -6.33 -8.19 10.65
N HIS A 22 -5.88 -7.95 9.41
CA HIS A 22 -4.82 -8.74 8.76
C HIS A 22 -3.75 -7.85 8.09
N GLY A 23 -2.62 -8.46 7.76
CA GLY A 23 -1.65 -7.93 6.80
C GLY A 23 -0.61 -6.94 7.34
N LEU A 24 -0.75 -6.38 8.56
CA LEU A 24 0.37 -5.63 9.17
C LEU A 24 1.54 -6.59 9.38
N GLY A 25 2.71 -6.23 8.84
CA GLY A 25 3.87 -7.12 8.76
C GLY A 25 4.28 -7.43 7.32
N ASP A 26 3.31 -7.52 6.40
CA ASP A 26 3.51 -7.90 5.00
C ASP A 26 3.50 -6.68 4.07
N TRP A 27 4.64 -6.00 4.00
CA TRP A 27 4.77 -4.73 3.28
C TRP A 27 4.93 -4.87 1.76
N GLU A 28 4.65 -6.04 1.18
CA GLU A 28 4.58 -6.23 -0.26
C GLU A 28 3.33 -5.59 -0.85
N VAL A 29 3.49 -4.92 -1.99
CA VAL A 29 2.38 -4.28 -2.70
C VAL A 29 1.30 -5.30 -3.07
N SER A 30 0.04 -5.00 -2.75
CA SER A 30 -1.10 -5.81 -3.15
C SER A 30 -1.28 -5.77 -4.67
N THR A 31 -0.93 -6.85 -5.36
CA THR A 31 -1.04 -6.94 -6.83
C THR A 31 -2.50 -7.04 -7.29
N LYS A 32 -3.41 -7.48 -6.40
CA LYS A 32 -4.86 -7.48 -6.61
C LYS A 32 -5.42 -6.06 -6.71
N LYS A 33 -5.01 -5.16 -5.79
CA LYS A 33 -5.47 -3.75 -5.78
C LYS A 33 -4.67 -2.86 -6.73
N LEU A 34 -3.36 -3.11 -6.82
CA LEU A 34 -2.40 -2.30 -7.55
C LEU A 34 -1.68 -3.18 -8.59
N PRO A 35 -2.38 -3.62 -9.66
CA PRO A 35 -1.80 -4.55 -10.65
C PRO A 35 -0.60 -3.98 -11.41
N SER A 36 -0.46 -2.65 -11.43
CA SER A 36 0.71 -1.96 -12.01
C SER A 36 1.72 -1.46 -10.95
N GLY A 37 1.47 -1.78 -9.67
CA GLY A 37 2.32 -1.45 -8.53
C GLY A 37 2.40 0.05 -8.16
N LEU A 38 3.05 0.34 -7.04
CA LEU A 38 3.30 1.71 -6.55
C LEU A 38 4.08 2.56 -7.55
N SER A 39 5.03 1.94 -8.27
CA SER A 39 5.85 2.62 -9.27
C SER A 39 5.03 3.27 -10.37
N TYR A 40 3.89 2.69 -10.75
CA TYR A 40 2.98 3.31 -11.72
C TYR A 40 2.34 4.57 -11.14
N LEU A 41 1.80 4.50 -9.92
CA LEU A 41 1.18 5.64 -9.24
C LEU A 41 2.17 6.79 -9.04
N ALA A 42 3.38 6.49 -8.56
CA ALA A 42 4.43 7.49 -8.39
C ALA A 42 4.80 8.18 -9.71
N LYS A 43 4.88 7.43 -10.82
CA LYS A 43 5.11 7.99 -12.17
C LYS A 43 3.95 8.88 -12.63
N GLU A 44 2.71 8.46 -12.42
CA GLU A 44 1.53 9.25 -12.81
C GLU A 44 1.39 10.54 -11.99
N ALA A 45 1.75 10.50 -10.70
CA ALA A 45 1.84 11.68 -9.84
C ALA A 45 2.92 12.66 -10.34
N ALA A 46 4.12 12.15 -10.64
CA ALA A 46 5.21 12.96 -11.19
C ALA A 46 4.84 13.64 -12.52
N LYS A 47 4.16 12.92 -13.44
CA LYS A 47 3.65 13.50 -14.70
C LYS A 47 2.67 14.65 -14.47
N ARG A 48 1.88 14.58 -13.40
CA ARG A 48 0.92 15.61 -12.97
C ARG A 48 1.53 16.70 -12.11
N LYS A 49 2.83 16.65 -11.84
CA LYS A 49 3.55 17.59 -10.98
C LYS A 49 2.98 17.66 -9.55
N ILE A 50 2.50 16.53 -9.04
CA ILE A 50 2.09 16.36 -7.63
C ILE A 50 3.01 15.35 -6.94
N GLY A 51 3.20 15.52 -5.63
CA GLY A 51 3.91 14.54 -4.80
C GLY A 51 3.09 13.27 -4.60
N PHE A 52 3.77 12.16 -4.31
CA PHE A 52 3.17 10.89 -3.93
C PHE A 52 3.74 10.43 -2.58
N GLY A 53 2.88 10.21 -1.60
CA GLY A 53 3.24 9.66 -0.29
C GLY A 53 2.53 8.33 -0.03
N ILE A 54 3.04 7.57 0.94
CA ILE A 54 2.48 6.28 1.33
C ILE A 54 2.47 6.16 2.86
N TRP A 55 1.43 5.52 3.39
CA TRP A 55 1.32 5.20 4.81
C TRP A 55 2.06 3.89 5.14
N LEU A 56 2.66 3.84 6.32
CA LEU A 56 3.39 2.69 6.88
C LEU A 56 3.22 2.68 8.40
N GLU A 57 3.06 1.49 8.98
CA GLU A 57 3.03 1.25 10.44
C GLU A 57 4.01 0.13 10.81
N PRO A 58 5.33 0.40 10.70
CA PRO A 58 6.36 -0.64 10.76
C PRO A 58 6.54 -1.27 12.15
N GLU A 59 5.93 -0.68 13.18
CA GLU A 59 6.02 -1.14 14.57
C GLU A 59 4.97 -2.20 14.92
N MET A 60 4.01 -2.46 14.02
CA MET A 60 2.89 -3.39 14.25
C MET A 60 2.96 -4.63 13.36
N VAL A 61 2.35 -5.71 13.86
CA VAL A 61 2.15 -6.96 13.13
C VAL A 61 0.78 -7.55 13.52
N ASN A 62 0.02 -8.05 12.54
CA ASN A 62 -1.18 -8.84 12.81
C ASN A 62 -0.75 -10.30 13.09
N PRO A 63 -1.40 -11.01 14.04
CA PRO A 63 -1.14 -12.45 14.23
C PRO A 63 -1.32 -13.28 12.96
N GLU A 64 -2.16 -12.80 12.05
CA GLU A 64 -2.42 -13.32 10.72
C GLU A 64 -1.77 -12.39 9.69
N SER A 65 -0.51 -12.72 9.37
CA SER A 65 0.45 -12.07 8.46
C SER A 65 1.32 -13.18 7.88
#